data_AF-A0A2I0N9J1-F1
#
_entry.id   AF-A0A2I0N9J1-F1
#
_cell.length_a   1.000
_cell.length_b   1.000
_cell.length_c   1.000
_cell.angle_alpha   90.00
_cell.angle_beta   90.00
_cell.angle_gamma   90.00
#
_symmetry.space_group_name_H-M   'P 1'
#
loop_
_entity.id
_entity.type
_entity.pdbx_description
1 polymer ?
#
loop_
_entity_poly.entity_id
_entity_poly.type
_entity_poly.pdbx_seq_one_letter_code
_entity_poly.pdbx_strand_id
1 'polypeptide(L)'
;MITEKKNKEPKYYETWAELIVDMRFHRVIASAALFAFFIILFWSMKVLNRPPIVIRVDQLGNPAIVEAKSAQVITPQEVQNFVTYFVEYWRGWDFYKFDDNFNRVYTMKTAEMTSKSNSFLRDNKVIERIKSEKLRYKITLTNIVIKSRDKNFVVVEVTGNREEGSYETTIAKQVRFMTTLVLAVVPRMSSPWGLLAVSYDERVFD
;
A
#
# COMPACT_ATOMS: atom_id res chain seq x y z
N MET A 1 58.24 -13.64 68.58
CA MET A 1 56.85 -13.88 69.02
C MET A 1 55.97 -13.90 67.79
N ILE A 2 55.50 -15.08 67.40
CA ILE A 2 54.63 -15.29 66.25
C ILE A 2 53.19 -15.19 66.78
N THR A 3 52.43 -14.19 66.36
CA THR A 3 51.01 -14.08 66.69
C THR A 3 50.20 -14.89 65.68
N GLU A 4 49.73 -16.04 66.13
CA GLU A 4 48.85 -16.95 65.43
C GLU A 4 47.52 -16.26 65.08
N LYS A 5 47.25 -16.05 63.78
CA LYS A 5 45.97 -15.52 63.29
C LYS A 5 44.91 -16.62 63.47
N LYS A 6 44.18 -16.55 64.58
CA LYS A 6 43.07 -17.46 64.89
C LYS A 6 42.01 -17.35 63.80
N ASN A 7 41.96 -18.34 62.92
CA ASN A 7 40.97 -18.47 61.85
C ASN A 7 39.63 -18.79 62.51
N LYS A 8 38.77 -17.78 62.71
CA LYS A 8 37.41 -17.98 63.21
C LYS A 8 36.56 -18.47 62.03
N GLU A 9 36.11 -19.71 62.08
CA GLU A 9 35.12 -20.22 61.13
C GLU A 9 33.88 -19.31 61.16
N PRO A 10 33.38 -18.88 59.99
CA PRO A 10 32.25 -17.96 59.92
C PRO A 10 31.03 -18.60 60.57
N LYS A 11 30.36 -17.87 61.46
CA LYS A 11 29.17 -18.39 62.13
C LYS A 11 28.07 -18.55 61.09
N TYR A 12 27.30 -19.63 61.17
CA TYR A 12 26.29 -20.02 60.17
C TYR A 12 25.38 -18.87 59.68
N TYR A 13 25.02 -17.91 60.54
CA TYR A 13 24.18 -16.77 60.16
C TYR A 13 24.89 -15.69 59.32
N GLU A 14 26.22 -15.59 59.38
CA GLU A 14 27.03 -14.65 58.57
C GLU A 14 27.11 -15.12 57.12
N THR A 15 27.27 -16.42 56.90
CA THR A 15 27.26 -17.03 55.56
C THR A 15 25.89 -16.91 54.87
N TRP A 16 24.77 -16.99 55.60
CA TRP A 16 23.45 -16.73 55.00
C TRP A 16 23.21 -15.26 54.67
N ALA A 17 23.72 -14.34 55.48
CA ALA A 17 23.61 -12.91 55.21
C ALA A 17 24.38 -12.53 53.93
N GLU A 18 25.60 -13.05 53.76
CA GLU A 18 26.40 -12.90 52.55
C GLU A 18 25.69 -13.51 51.33
N LEU A 19 25.10 -14.71 51.46
CA LEU A 19 24.35 -15.36 50.38
C LEU A 19 23.12 -14.54 49.92
N ILE A 20 22.42 -13.89 50.86
CA ILE A 20 21.26 -13.06 50.55
C ILE A 20 21.68 -11.78 49.83
N VAL A 21 22.80 -11.17 50.23
CA VAL A 21 23.37 -9.98 49.57
C VAL A 21 23.83 -10.32 48.16
N ASP A 22 24.53 -11.44 47.98
CA ASP A 22 24.96 -11.92 46.66
C ASP A 22 23.78 -12.23 45.76
N MET A 23 22.74 -12.88 46.27
CA MET A 23 21.55 -13.17 45.47
C MET A 23 20.81 -11.90 45.06
N ARG A 24 20.75 -10.87 45.94
CA ARG A 24 20.18 -9.56 45.58
C ARG A 24 21.03 -8.85 44.52
N PHE A 25 22.35 -8.88 44.66
CA PHE A 25 23.27 -8.30 43.69
C PHE A 25 23.11 -8.93 42.30
N HIS A 26 23.03 -10.26 42.24
CA HIS A 26 22.82 -10.99 40.98
C HIS A 26 21.45 -10.69 40.36
N ARG A 27 20.39 -10.55 41.17
CA ARG A 27 19.07 -10.14 40.68
C ARG A 27 19.06 -8.74 40.08
N VAL A 28 19.77 -7.79 40.70
CA VAL A 28 19.89 -6.42 40.17
C VAL A 28 20.65 -6.42 38.85
N ILE A 29 21.77 -7.14 38.77
CA ILE A 29 22.54 -7.28 37.52
C ILE A 29 21.72 -7.93 36.42
N ALA A 30 21.02 -9.02 36.72
CA ALA A 30 20.16 -9.70 35.76
C ALA A 30 19.04 -8.79 35.25
N SER A 31 18.43 -8.00 36.14
CA SER A 31 17.39 -7.03 35.78
C SER A 31 17.94 -5.91 34.89
N ALA A 32 19.14 -5.40 35.19
CA ALA A 32 19.80 -4.38 34.39
C ALA A 32 20.20 -4.89 33.00
N ALA A 33 20.72 -6.12 32.91
CA ALA A 33 21.05 -6.76 31.64
C ALA A 33 19.81 -7.00 30.78
N LEU A 34 18.70 -7.43 31.39
CA LEU A 34 17.42 -7.63 30.72
C LEU A 34 16.86 -6.30 30.18
N PHE A 35 16.96 -5.23 30.96
CA PHE A 35 16.56 -3.88 30.52
C PHE A 35 17.42 -3.39 29.35
N ALA A 36 18.74 -3.56 29.41
CA ALA A 36 19.65 -3.21 28.32
C ALA A 36 19.33 -4.00 27.04
N PHE A 37 19.01 -5.28 27.16
CA PHE A 37 18.56 -6.11 26.04
C PHE A 37 17.32 -5.54 25.34
N PHE A 38 16.30 -5.14 26.12
CA PHE A 38 15.09 -4.52 25.55
C PHE A 38 15.37 -3.18 24.86
N ILE A 39 16.28 -2.37 25.40
CA ILE A 39 16.70 -1.12 24.73
C ILE A 39 17.33 -1.45 23.38
N ILE A 40 18.31 -2.37 23.33
CA ILE A 40 18.97 -2.74 22.07
C ILE A 40 17.96 -3.26 21.04
N LEU A 41 17.01 -4.09 21.48
CA LEU A 41 15.97 -4.64 20.62
C LEU A 41 15.00 -3.56 20.10
N PHE A 42 14.64 -2.59 20.93
CA PHE A 42 13.84 -1.45 20.50
C PHE A 42 14.58 -0.58 19.46
N TRP A 43 15.87 -0.33 19.67
CA TRP A 43 16.69 0.43 18.73
C TRP A 43 16.91 -0.31 17.40
N SER A 44 17.11 -1.63 17.42
CA SER A 44 17.26 -2.42 16.19
C SER A 44 15.99 -2.40 15.33
N MET A 45 14.81 -2.51 15.95
CA MET A 45 13.52 -2.38 15.25
C MET A 45 13.35 -1.00 14.61
N LYS A 46 13.85 0.07 15.24
CA LYS A 46 13.83 1.43 14.66
C LYS A 46 14.78 1.59 13.48
N VAL A 47 15.89 0.85 13.44
CA VAL A 47 16.85 0.87 12.32
C VAL A 47 16.28 0.13 11.10
N LEU A 48 15.64 -1.02 11.30
CA LEU A 48 15.05 -1.83 10.23
C LEU A 48 13.89 -1.14 9.50
N ASN A 49 13.15 -0.26 10.19
CA ASN A 49 12.04 0.50 9.61
C ASN A 49 12.46 1.79 8.89
N ARG A 50 13.76 2.03 8.67
CA ARG A 50 14.20 3.17 7.86
C ARG A 50 14.03 2.82 6.37
N PRO A 51 13.35 3.66 5.57
CA PRO A 51 13.26 3.43 4.14
C PRO A 51 14.67 3.38 3.54
N PRO A 52 14.94 2.50 2.55
CA PRO A 52 16.24 2.42 1.92
C PRO A 52 16.63 3.78 1.34
N ILE A 53 17.81 4.26 1.71
CA ILE A 53 18.37 5.50 1.16
C ILE A 53 18.84 5.19 -0.26
N VAL A 54 17.98 5.49 -1.25
CA VAL A 54 18.35 5.39 -2.66
C VAL A 54 19.09 6.67 -3.04
N ILE A 55 20.42 6.62 -3.01
CA ILE A 55 21.26 7.71 -3.54
C ILE A 55 21.23 7.60 -5.06
N ARG A 56 20.54 8.53 -5.71
CA ARG A 56 20.64 8.68 -7.17
C ARG A 56 21.91 9.46 -7.47
N VAL A 57 22.72 8.92 -8.37
CA VAL A 57 23.92 9.58 -8.91
C VAL A 57 23.52 10.40 -10.13
N ASP A 58 24.00 11.64 -10.19
CA ASP A 58 23.97 12.51 -11.38
C ASP A 58 24.73 11.83 -12.55
N GLN A 59 24.45 12.23 -13.79
CA GLN A 59 25.24 11.91 -14.99
C GLN A 59 26.75 12.22 -14.84
N LEU A 60 27.12 13.09 -13.90
CA LEU A 60 28.51 13.40 -13.52
C LEU A 60 29.04 12.62 -12.30
N GLY A 61 28.27 11.70 -11.72
CA GLY A 61 28.71 10.83 -10.62
C GLY A 61 28.72 11.46 -9.23
N ASN A 62 28.17 12.66 -9.05
CA ASN A 62 28.09 13.31 -7.74
C ASN A 62 26.85 12.86 -6.95
N PRO A 63 26.96 12.68 -5.62
CA PRO A 63 25.83 12.35 -4.75
C PRO A 63 24.93 13.58 -4.58
N ALA A 64 23.75 13.57 -5.20
CA ALA A 64 22.75 14.60 -5.00
C ALA A 64 22.01 14.36 -3.67
N ILE A 65 22.25 15.21 -2.67
CA ILE A 65 21.41 15.29 -1.47
C ILE A 65 20.13 15.99 -1.87
N VAL A 66 19.14 15.23 -2.32
CA VAL A 66 17.78 15.74 -2.44
C VAL A 66 17.22 15.75 -1.03
N GLU A 67 17.15 16.93 -0.41
CA GLU A 67 16.28 17.14 0.77
C GLU A 67 14.94 16.47 0.47
N ALA A 68 14.46 15.62 1.38
CA ALA A 68 13.18 14.94 1.26
C ALA A 68 11.99 15.92 1.39
N LYS A 69 12.02 17.04 0.67
CA LYS A 69 10.80 17.71 0.20
C LYS A 69 10.23 16.83 -0.90
N SER A 70 9.58 15.76 -0.46
CA SER A 70 8.64 14.95 -1.23
C SER A 70 7.45 15.83 -1.66
N ALA A 71 7.69 16.82 -2.52
CA ALA A 71 6.66 17.28 -3.43
C ALA A 71 6.45 16.13 -4.41
N GLN A 72 5.62 15.16 -4.03
CA GLN A 72 5.13 14.11 -4.92
C GLN A 72 4.21 14.77 -5.95
N VAL A 73 4.81 15.52 -6.87
CA VAL A 73 4.09 16.11 -7.99
C VAL A 73 3.69 14.94 -8.88
N ILE A 74 2.40 14.64 -8.90
CA ILE A 74 1.84 13.62 -9.78
C ILE A 74 2.10 14.06 -11.22
N THR A 75 2.75 13.25 -12.03
CA THR A 75 3.01 13.63 -13.43
C THR A 75 1.78 13.33 -14.31
N PRO A 76 1.59 14.04 -15.43
CA PRO A 76 0.52 13.70 -16.38
C PRO A 76 0.58 12.24 -16.85
N GLN A 77 1.79 11.67 -16.99
CA GLN A 77 2.01 10.27 -17.36
C GLN A 77 1.55 9.32 -16.26
N GLU A 78 1.77 9.65 -14.99
CA GLU A 78 1.22 8.87 -13.86
C GLU A 78 -0.30 8.90 -13.83
N VAL A 79 -0.91 10.05 -14.14
CA VAL A 79 -2.38 10.14 -14.29
C VAL A 79 -2.85 9.24 -15.43
N GLN A 80 -2.21 9.31 -16.60
CA GLN A 80 -2.57 8.47 -17.75
C GLN A 80 -2.46 6.99 -17.42
N ASN A 81 -1.35 6.55 -16.82
CA ASN A 81 -1.15 5.16 -16.43
C ASN A 81 -2.19 4.71 -15.40
N PHE A 82 -2.44 5.52 -14.36
CA PHE A 82 -3.46 5.22 -13.36
C PHE A 82 -4.83 5.03 -14.01
N VAL A 83 -5.22 5.97 -14.88
CA VAL A 83 -6.51 5.96 -15.57
C VAL A 83 -6.63 4.73 -16.47
N THR A 84 -5.59 4.40 -17.23
CA THR A 84 -5.57 3.22 -18.10
C THR A 84 -5.84 1.95 -17.29
N TYR A 85 -5.03 1.69 -16.25
CA TYR A 85 -5.21 0.50 -15.43
C TYR A 85 -6.56 0.51 -14.70
N PHE A 86 -6.99 1.66 -14.19
CA PHE A 86 -8.26 1.78 -13.50
C PHE A 86 -9.44 1.38 -14.41
N VAL A 87 -9.51 1.95 -15.61
CA VAL A 87 -10.62 1.71 -16.55
C VAL A 87 -10.57 0.27 -17.07
N GLU A 88 -9.38 -0.24 -17.39
CA GLU A 88 -9.20 -1.63 -17.81
C GLU A 88 -9.66 -2.61 -16.74
N TYR A 89 -9.26 -2.44 -15.48
CA TYR A 89 -9.68 -3.36 -14.42
C TYR A 89 -11.16 -3.18 -14.04
N TRP A 90 -11.71 -1.97 -14.14
CA TRP A 90 -13.10 -1.69 -13.73
C TRP A 90 -14.13 -2.14 -14.77
N ARG A 91 -13.84 -1.94 -16.07
CA ARG A 91 -14.79 -2.24 -17.17
C ARG A 91 -14.32 -3.34 -18.11
N GLY A 92 -13.06 -3.78 -18.02
CA GLY A 92 -12.54 -4.96 -18.71
C GLY A 92 -12.95 -6.25 -17.99
N TRP A 93 -14.24 -6.54 -18.02
CA TRP A 93 -14.81 -7.73 -17.40
C TRP A 93 -14.36 -8.98 -18.13
N ASP A 94 -13.72 -9.89 -17.41
CA ASP A 94 -13.23 -11.15 -17.95
C ASP A 94 -13.64 -12.27 -17.00
N PHE A 95 -14.41 -13.24 -17.48
CA PHE A 95 -14.86 -14.39 -16.71
C PHE A 95 -13.75 -15.07 -15.88
N TYR A 96 -12.52 -15.11 -16.38
CA TYR A 96 -11.40 -15.75 -15.67
C TYR A 96 -10.66 -14.84 -14.70
N LYS A 97 -10.80 -13.52 -14.84
CA LYS A 97 -9.98 -12.54 -14.11
C LYS A 97 -10.76 -11.48 -13.34
N PHE A 98 -12.09 -11.48 -13.42
CA PHE A 98 -12.91 -10.41 -12.83
C PHE A 98 -12.66 -10.25 -11.32
N ASP A 99 -12.46 -11.35 -10.57
CA ASP A 99 -12.16 -11.29 -9.13
C ASP A 99 -10.83 -10.55 -8.84
N ASP A 100 -9.73 -10.87 -9.54
CA ASP A 100 -8.45 -10.18 -9.37
C ASP A 100 -8.54 -8.71 -9.82
N ASN A 101 -9.21 -8.46 -10.95
CA ASN A 101 -9.42 -7.11 -11.47
C ASN A 101 -10.20 -6.24 -10.47
N PHE A 102 -11.29 -6.75 -9.88
CA PHE A 102 -12.04 -6.00 -8.88
C PHE A 102 -11.23 -5.75 -7.61
N ASN A 103 -10.48 -6.74 -7.13
CA ASN A 103 -9.58 -6.56 -5.98
C ASN A 103 -8.56 -5.45 -6.20
N ARG A 104 -7.93 -5.39 -7.38
CA ARG A 104 -7.03 -4.30 -7.76
C ARG A 104 -7.75 -2.96 -7.77
N VAL A 105 -8.92 -2.89 -8.40
CA VAL A 105 -9.72 -1.66 -8.48
C VAL A 105 -10.13 -1.15 -7.11
N TYR A 106 -10.47 -2.01 -6.15
CA TYR A 106 -10.85 -1.57 -4.80
C TYR A 106 -9.70 -0.81 -4.10
N THR A 107 -8.44 -1.15 -4.39
CA THR A 107 -7.28 -0.40 -3.86
C THR A 107 -7.05 0.94 -4.56
N MET A 108 -7.69 1.16 -5.70
CA MET A 108 -7.59 2.38 -6.50
C MET A 108 -8.79 3.33 -6.29
N LYS A 109 -9.71 3.01 -5.38
CA LYS A 109 -10.93 3.78 -5.12
C LYS A 109 -10.94 4.38 -3.73
N THR A 110 -11.66 5.49 -3.58
CA THR A 110 -12.09 5.98 -2.27
C THR A 110 -13.18 5.08 -1.68
N ALA A 111 -13.35 5.11 -0.35
CA ALA A 111 -14.40 4.34 0.33
C ALA A 111 -15.81 4.69 -0.18
N GLU A 112 -16.05 5.98 -0.46
CA GLU A 112 -17.33 6.45 -1.00
C GLU A 112 -17.60 5.84 -2.38
N MET A 113 -16.61 5.90 -3.28
CA MET A 113 -16.74 5.31 -4.61
C MET A 113 -16.92 3.80 -4.55
N THR A 114 -16.25 3.12 -3.63
CA THR A 114 -16.41 1.68 -3.40
C THR A 114 -17.85 1.34 -3.01
N SER A 115 -18.47 2.10 -2.10
CA SER A 115 -19.88 1.90 -1.72
C SER A 115 -20.84 2.07 -2.91
N LYS A 116 -20.65 3.14 -3.70
CA LYS A 116 -21.43 3.39 -4.92
C LYS A 116 -21.24 2.28 -5.97
N SER A 117 -19.99 1.84 -6.14
CA SER A 117 -19.63 0.76 -7.07
C SER A 117 -20.26 -0.57 -6.67
N ASN A 118 -20.25 -0.92 -5.38
CA ASN A 118 -20.85 -2.16 -4.88
C ASN A 118 -22.35 -2.17 -5.08
N SER A 119 -23.02 -1.03 -4.86
CA SER A 119 -24.44 -0.89 -5.15
C SER A 119 -24.71 -1.07 -6.64
N PHE A 120 -23.95 -0.40 -7.52
CA PHE A 120 -24.07 -0.59 -8.97
C PHE A 120 -23.89 -2.06 -9.39
N LEU A 121 -22.85 -2.75 -8.90
CA LEU A 121 -22.58 -4.15 -9.25
C LEU A 121 -23.73 -5.07 -8.83
N ARG A 122 -24.27 -4.88 -7.63
CA ARG A 122 -25.38 -5.67 -7.09
C ARG A 122 -26.68 -5.37 -7.83
N ASP A 123 -27.03 -4.10 -7.98
CA ASP A 123 -28.32 -3.67 -8.53
C ASP A 123 -28.42 -4.05 -10.03
N ASN A 124 -27.29 -4.12 -10.74
CA ASN A 124 -27.23 -4.55 -12.15
C ASN A 124 -26.84 -6.03 -12.33
N LYS A 125 -26.72 -6.81 -11.23
CA LYS A 125 -26.32 -8.23 -11.22
C LYS A 125 -25.09 -8.52 -12.08
N VAL A 126 -24.10 -7.63 -12.02
CA VAL A 126 -22.94 -7.64 -12.92
C VAL A 126 -22.14 -8.93 -12.76
N ILE A 127 -21.91 -9.35 -11.51
CA ILE A 127 -21.09 -10.53 -11.22
C ILE A 127 -21.78 -11.81 -11.69
N GLU A 128 -23.10 -11.90 -11.48
CA GLU A 128 -23.90 -13.01 -11.95
C GLU A 128 -23.88 -13.09 -13.47
N ARG A 129 -24.03 -11.96 -14.16
CA ARG A 129 -23.96 -11.88 -15.63
C ARG A 129 -22.60 -12.29 -16.18
N ILE A 130 -21.51 -11.81 -15.58
CA ILE A 130 -20.15 -12.22 -15.97
C ILE A 130 -20.02 -13.75 -15.91
N LYS A 131 -20.56 -14.37 -14.86
CA LYS A 131 -20.49 -15.83 -14.66
C LYS A 131 -21.42 -16.61 -15.60
N SER A 132 -22.67 -16.19 -15.74
CA SER A 132 -23.68 -16.92 -16.52
C SER A 132 -23.44 -16.81 -18.02
N GLU A 133 -23.03 -15.64 -18.50
CA GLU A 133 -22.81 -15.36 -19.93
C GLU A 133 -21.33 -15.57 -20.34
N LYS A 134 -20.45 -15.94 -19.40
CA LYS A 134 -18.99 -16.04 -19.57
C LYS A 134 -18.42 -14.83 -20.32
N LEU A 135 -18.72 -13.64 -19.82
CA LEU A 135 -18.41 -12.38 -20.49
C LEU A 135 -16.90 -12.17 -20.66
N ARG A 136 -16.56 -11.52 -21.78
CA ARG A 136 -15.22 -11.05 -22.10
C ARG A 136 -15.30 -9.67 -22.73
N TYR A 137 -14.99 -8.65 -21.95
CA TYR A 137 -14.95 -7.25 -22.36
C TYR A 137 -13.51 -6.81 -22.46
N LYS A 138 -13.08 -6.41 -23.66
CA LYS A 138 -11.76 -5.84 -23.88
C LYS A 138 -11.87 -4.33 -24.07
N ILE A 139 -11.14 -3.58 -23.25
CA ILE A 139 -11.10 -2.13 -23.32
C ILE A 139 -9.90 -1.69 -24.15
N THR A 140 -10.11 -0.76 -25.08
CA THR A 140 -9.06 -0.07 -25.81
C THR A 140 -9.28 1.44 -25.66
N LEU A 141 -8.44 2.11 -24.88
CA LEU A 141 -8.52 3.56 -24.71
C LEU A 141 -7.91 4.26 -25.92
N THR A 142 -8.64 5.26 -26.45
CA THR A 142 -8.21 6.03 -27.62
C THR A 142 -7.62 7.37 -27.21
N ASN A 143 -8.22 8.04 -26.23
CA ASN A 143 -7.74 9.33 -25.75
C ASN A 143 -7.95 9.48 -24.24
N ILE A 144 -6.99 10.12 -23.58
CA ILE A 144 -7.03 10.45 -22.16
C ILE A 144 -6.64 11.92 -22.03
N VAL A 145 -7.62 12.77 -21.73
CA VAL A 145 -7.47 14.22 -21.63
C VAL A 145 -7.66 14.67 -20.20
N ILE A 146 -6.63 15.30 -19.62
CA ILE A 146 -6.74 15.96 -18.31
C ILE A 146 -7.48 17.29 -18.53
N LYS A 147 -8.71 17.39 -18.01
CA LYS A 147 -9.56 18.59 -18.17
C LYS A 147 -9.21 19.66 -17.15
N SER A 148 -8.99 19.25 -15.91
CA SER A 148 -8.62 20.15 -14.81
C SER A 148 -7.67 19.44 -13.85
N ARG A 149 -6.80 20.21 -13.22
CA ARG A 149 -5.84 19.73 -12.24
C ARG A 149 -5.62 20.78 -11.16
N ASP A 150 -6.00 20.41 -9.95
CA ASP A 150 -5.79 21.18 -8.73
C ASP A 150 -4.86 20.42 -7.78
N LYS A 151 -4.57 21.03 -6.62
CA LYS A 151 -3.76 20.40 -5.56
C LYS A 151 -4.40 19.13 -4.99
N ASN A 152 -5.73 19.08 -4.99
CA ASN A 152 -6.50 18.02 -4.34
C ASN A 152 -7.18 17.08 -5.34
N PHE A 153 -7.43 17.52 -6.57
CA PHE A 153 -8.21 16.75 -7.54
C PHE A 153 -7.64 16.84 -8.96
N VAL A 154 -7.85 15.78 -9.72
CA VAL A 154 -7.58 15.72 -11.17
C VAL A 154 -8.84 15.21 -11.85
N VAL A 155 -9.33 15.96 -12.83
CA VAL A 155 -10.48 15.56 -13.65
C VAL A 155 -9.98 15.12 -15.01
N VAL A 156 -10.33 13.89 -15.39
CA VAL A 156 -9.88 13.25 -16.62
C VAL A 156 -11.09 12.83 -17.44
N GLU A 157 -11.07 13.14 -18.73
CA GLU A 157 -12.00 12.61 -19.71
C GLU A 157 -11.27 11.53 -20.51
N VAL A 158 -11.92 10.38 -20.65
CA VAL A 158 -11.37 9.23 -21.35
C VAL A 158 -12.36 8.82 -22.42
N THR A 159 -11.87 8.62 -23.63
CA THR A 159 -12.65 8.02 -24.72
C THR A 159 -12.00 6.72 -25.15
N GLY A 160 -12.82 5.73 -25.48
CA GLY A 160 -12.34 4.42 -25.87
C GLY A 160 -13.42 3.56 -26.51
N ASN A 161 -12.99 2.37 -26.91
CA ASN A 161 -13.85 1.31 -27.43
C ASN A 161 -13.84 0.13 -26.45
N ARG A 162 -15.00 -0.48 -26.26
CA ARG A 162 -15.17 -1.75 -25.54
C ARG A 162 -15.65 -2.80 -26.54
N GLU A 163 -14.87 -3.87 -26.69
CA GLU A 163 -15.31 -5.07 -27.40
C GLU A 163 -16.04 -5.95 -26.40
N GLU A 164 -17.37 -6.03 -26.52
CA GLU A 164 -18.23 -6.85 -25.68
C GLU A 164 -18.48 -8.20 -26.35
N GLY A 165 -17.96 -9.27 -25.76
CA GLY A 165 -18.19 -10.63 -26.22
C GLY A 165 -18.38 -11.62 -25.07
N SER A 166 -18.43 -12.89 -25.44
CA SER A 166 -18.50 -14.04 -24.53
C SER A 166 -17.44 -15.06 -24.95
N TYR A 167 -16.96 -15.87 -24.01
CA TYR A 167 -16.14 -17.03 -24.35
C TYR A 167 -16.90 -18.14 -25.08
N GLU A 168 -18.23 -18.09 -25.10
CA GLU A 168 -19.07 -19.10 -25.77
C GLU A 168 -19.42 -18.74 -27.22
N THR A 169 -19.25 -17.47 -27.61
CA THR A 169 -19.69 -16.96 -28.91
C THR A 169 -18.57 -16.13 -29.56
N THR A 170 -18.38 -16.29 -30.87
CA THR A 170 -17.35 -15.56 -31.63
C THR A 170 -17.75 -14.13 -32.01
N ILE A 171 -19.04 -13.80 -31.89
CA ILE A 171 -19.59 -12.48 -32.17
C ILE A 171 -19.25 -11.54 -31.00
N ALA A 172 -18.59 -10.43 -31.32
CA ALA A 172 -18.32 -9.35 -30.38
C ALA A 172 -18.96 -8.05 -30.88
N LYS A 173 -19.66 -7.34 -30.00
CA LYS A 173 -20.20 -6.00 -30.25
C LYS A 173 -19.13 -4.99 -29.90
N GLN A 174 -18.86 -4.03 -30.78
CA GLN A 174 -18.04 -2.87 -30.42
C GLN A 174 -18.92 -1.75 -29.90
N VAL A 175 -18.55 -1.21 -28.74
CA VAL A 175 -19.27 -0.14 -28.06
C VAL A 175 -18.32 1.01 -27.81
N ARG A 176 -18.66 2.22 -28.27
CA ARG A 176 -17.89 3.43 -27.99
C ARG A 176 -18.33 3.99 -26.66
N PHE A 177 -17.38 4.44 -25.85
CA PHE A 177 -17.69 5.09 -24.58
C PHE A 177 -16.83 6.32 -24.36
N MET A 178 -17.41 7.25 -23.60
CA MET A 178 -16.70 8.36 -22.99
C MET A 178 -16.97 8.30 -21.50
N THR A 179 -15.93 8.47 -20.69
CA THR A 179 -16.08 8.54 -19.24
C THR A 179 -15.37 9.75 -18.66
N THR A 180 -16.00 10.35 -17.67
CA THR A 180 -15.40 11.37 -16.83
C THR A 180 -15.02 10.75 -15.49
N LEU A 181 -13.73 10.84 -15.17
CA LEU A 181 -13.15 10.31 -13.95
C LEU A 181 -12.63 11.46 -13.09
N VAL A 182 -13.03 11.49 -11.83
CA VAL A 182 -12.50 12.43 -10.83
C VAL A 182 -11.59 11.67 -9.90
N LEU A 183 -10.35 12.15 -9.79
CA LEU A 183 -9.29 11.55 -8.99
C LEU A 183 -8.95 12.47 -7.82
N ALA A 184 -8.87 11.94 -6.61
CA ALA A 184 -8.30 12.62 -5.46
C ALA A 184 -6.79 12.43 -5.43
N VAL A 185 -6.07 13.53 -5.24
CA VAL A 185 -4.64 13.55 -4.95
C VAL A 185 -4.45 13.20 -3.48
N VAL A 186 -3.75 12.10 -3.22
CA VAL A 186 -3.51 11.59 -1.86
C VAL A 186 -2.01 11.38 -1.62
N PRO A 187 -1.56 11.39 -0.35
CA PRO A 187 -0.18 11.01 -0.03
C PRO A 187 0.13 9.61 -0.56
N ARG A 188 1.33 9.37 -1.11
CA ARG A 188 1.67 8.02 -1.63
C ARG A 188 1.72 6.91 -0.57
N MET A 189 1.76 7.29 0.72
CA MET A 189 1.59 6.33 1.81
C MET A 189 0.20 5.68 1.81
N SER A 190 -0.81 6.38 1.30
CA SER A 190 -2.19 5.88 1.21
C SER A 190 -2.48 5.12 -0.09
N SER A 191 -1.83 5.51 -1.19
CA SER A 191 -1.94 4.85 -2.50
C SER A 191 -0.62 4.97 -3.25
N PRO A 192 -0.02 3.89 -3.77
CA PRO A 192 1.25 3.95 -4.50
C PRO A 192 1.27 4.96 -5.65
N TRP A 193 0.11 5.19 -6.25
CA TRP A 193 -0.10 6.12 -7.36
C TRP A 193 -0.19 7.59 -6.93
N GLY A 194 -0.39 7.85 -5.63
CA GLY A 194 -0.76 9.17 -5.12
C GLY A 194 -2.15 9.63 -5.59
N LEU A 195 -2.94 8.71 -6.15
CA LEU A 195 -4.24 8.95 -6.75
C LEU A 195 -5.24 7.91 -6.25
N LEU A 196 -6.49 8.34 -6.06
CA LEU A 196 -7.65 7.48 -5.82
C LEU A 196 -8.84 7.97 -6.64
N ALA A 197 -9.60 7.06 -7.21
CA ALA A 197 -10.82 7.38 -7.92
C ALA A 197 -11.95 7.75 -6.94
N VAL A 198 -12.59 8.89 -7.18
CA VAL A 198 -13.70 9.45 -6.39
C VAL A 198 -15.03 9.22 -7.09
N SER A 199 -15.06 9.48 -8.40
CA SER A 199 -16.26 9.27 -9.21
C SER A 199 -15.89 8.78 -10.59
N TYR A 200 -16.78 7.98 -11.16
CA TYR A 200 -16.69 7.44 -12.51
C TYR A 200 -18.08 7.54 -13.12
N ASP A 201 -18.20 8.36 -14.15
CA ASP A 201 -19.43 8.51 -14.93
C ASP A 201 -19.14 8.06 -16.37
N GLU A 202 -19.87 7.05 -16.87
CA GLU A 202 -19.69 6.50 -18.22
C GLU A 202 -20.91 6.84 -19.06
N ARG A 203 -20.66 7.35 -20.26
CA ARG A 203 -21.64 7.53 -21.32
C ARG A 203 -21.29 6.63 -22.48
N VAL A 204 -22.24 5.79 -22.86
CA VAL A 204 -22.11 4.84 -23.96
C VAL A 204 -22.77 5.42 -25.20
N PHE A 205 -22.12 5.26 -26.36
CA PHE A 205 -22.64 5.61 -27.67
C PHE A 205 -22.77 4.32 -28.49
N ASP A 206 -24.01 3.97 -28.81
CA ASP A 206 -24.38 2.86 -29.70
C ASP A 206 -24.49 3.33 -31.15
#